data_AF-A0A1Q3FZQ4-F1
#
_entry.id   AF-A0A1Q3FZQ4-F1
#
_cell.length_a   1.000
_cell.length_b   1.000
_cell.length_c   1.000
_cell.angle_alpha   90.00
_cell.angle_beta   90.00
_cell.angle_gamma   90.00
#
_symmetry.space_group_name_H-M   'P 1'
#
loop_
_entity.id
_entity.type
_entity.pdbx_description
1 polymer ?
#
loop_
_entity_poly.entity_id
_entity_poly.type
_entity_poly.pdbx_seq_one_letter_code
_entity_poly.pdbx_strand_id
1 'polypeptide(L)'
;KMLLLQLTLLLAAATSVTADQLNICQDEFSTKGGFIVHHTNCRDYEDDAALAGAQFDEDHDLWIRNGTIEDIGQLLNGSLYNITKLKITDMAAPGSSPIEVFPIDSGRFSTLELTNDGIGELRIPEADYRLTHLNVAQNKLKELGNVKQLKALKSLTFDGNELEHVAMDDFLEMPDLFSISLASNRIKTISTEQQIMIVKLRALDISDNQLTQLDVAQWKFPQLVSFYMHDNRLNKIEGLRGKFPNVWDIAMGGTNAWDCAWFDKVLEYLKQDRKFAMKMFGDPLDCYEESRMEGFICCKNPANNEKNTV
;
A
#
# COMPACT_ATOMS: atom_id res chain seq x y z
N LYS A 1 -47.37 15.61 39.32
CA LYS A 1 -47.41 14.15 39.02
C LYS A 1 -47.09 14.02 37.55
N MET A 2 -45.87 13.56 37.26
CA MET A 2 -45.58 12.18 36.79
C MET A 2 -46.04 11.99 35.34
N LEU A 3 -45.10 11.90 34.40
CA LEU A 3 -44.30 10.71 34.05
C LEU A 3 -45.12 9.70 33.19
N LEU A 4 -44.50 9.29 32.08
CA LEU A 4 -44.63 7.94 31.46
C LEU A 4 -46.02 7.59 30.89
N LEU A 5 -46.25 7.44 29.59
CA LEU A 5 -45.67 6.55 28.56
C LEU A 5 -46.24 7.08 27.19
N GLN A 6 -45.76 6.82 25.98
CA GLN A 6 -44.58 6.22 25.32
C GLN A 6 -45.07 5.92 23.88
N LEU A 7 -44.20 6.02 22.85
CA LEU A 7 -44.29 5.31 21.54
C LEU A 7 -45.57 5.55 20.68
N THR A 8 -45.56 5.82 19.37
CA THR A 8 -44.58 5.93 18.26
C THR A 8 -45.19 6.90 17.19
N LEU A 9 -44.64 7.24 16.02
CA LEU A 9 -43.51 6.75 15.21
C LEU A 9 -42.89 7.91 14.38
N LEU A 10 -41.71 7.67 13.78
CA LEU A 10 -41.11 8.30 12.59
C LEU A 10 -41.78 9.53 11.94
N LEU A 11 -40.99 10.62 11.79
CA LEU A 11 -40.70 11.18 10.46
C LEU A 11 -39.41 12.04 10.45
N ALA A 12 -38.54 11.69 9.51
CA ALA A 12 -37.32 12.33 9.02
C ALA A 12 -36.89 13.72 9.55
N ALA A 13 -35.64 13.78 10.02
CA ALA A 13 -34.75 14.92 9.82
C ALA A 13 -33.31 14.42 9.60
N ALA A 14 -33.06 13.80 8.44
CA ALA A 14 -31.69 13.60 7.97
C ALA A 14 -31.16 14.98 7.54
N THR A 15 -30.40 15.64 8.40
CA THR A 15 -29.65 16.84 8.03
C THR A 15 -28.36 16.41 7.34
N SER A 16 -28.29 16.66 6.04
CA SER A 16 -27.07 16.47 5.24
C SER A 16 -25.89 17.22 5.88
N VAL A 17 -24.85 16.48 6.23
CA VAL A 17 -23.56 17.05 6.65
C VAL A 17 -23.00 17.84 5.47
N THR A 18 -22.88 19.16 5.62
CA THR A 18 -22.27 20.03 4.60
C THR A 18 -20.75 19.91 4.66
N ALA A 19 -20.08 20.14 3.53
CA ALA A 19 -18.62 19.98 3.41
C ALA A 19 -17.81 20.78 4.45
N ASP A 20 -18.37 21.89 4.97
CA ASP A 20 -17.75 22.69 6.03
C ASP A 20 -17.57 21.95 7.36
N GLN A 21 -18.34 20.89 7.66
CA GLN A 21 -18.16 20.12 8.90
C GLN A 21 -16.96 19.16 8.87
N LEU A 22 -16.48 18.72 7.70
CA LEU A 22 -15.25 17.92 7.64
C LEU A 22 -14.01 18.72 8.07
N ASN A 23 -14.02 20.04 7.91
CA ASN A 23 -12.93 20.92 8.35
C ASN A 23 -12.94 21.21 9.86
N ILE A 24 -14.00 20.85 10.60
CA ILE A 24 -14.09 21.12 12.05
C ILE A 24 -13.30 20.07 12.87
N CYS A 25 -13.15 18.85 12.34
CA CYS A 25 -12.38 17.77 12.96
C CYS A 25 -10.83 17.97 12.86
N GLN A 26 -10.32 19.14 12.46
CA GLN A 26 -8.88 19.39 12.24
C GLN A 26 -8.16 20.15 13.35
N ASP A 27 -8.86 20.92 14.18
CA ASP A 27 -8.24 21.87 15.11
C ASP A 27 -8.42 21.47 16.59
N GLU A 28 -7.28 21.29 17.26
CA GLU A 28 -7.07 20.97 18.69
C GLU A 28 -7.59 19.59 19.16
N PHE A 29 -6.72 18.80 19.80
CA PHE A 29 -6.80 18.51 21.25
C PHE A 29 -5.57 17.72 21.73
N SER A 30 -5.22 17.93 23.00
CA SER A 30 -4.09 17.30 23.68
C SER A 30 -4.60 16.28 24.68
N THR A 31 -4.43 14.98 24.41
CA THR A 31 -4.80 13.93 25.36
C THR A 31 -3.64 13.60 26.29
N LYS A 32 -3.81 13.91 27.58
CA LYS A 32 -3.02 13.26 28.64
C LYS A 32 -3.57 11.83 28.85
N GLY A 33 -3.14 10.91 27.99
CA GLY A 33 -3.36 9.47 28.16
C GLY A 33 -4.78 9.00 27.84
N GLY A 34 -5.34 9.44 26.71
CA GLY A 34 -6.65 8.99 26.20
C GLY A 34 -6.64 8.86 24.68
N PHE A 35 -7.51 8.00 24.14
CA PHE A 35 -7.63 7.76 22.70
C PHE A 35 -8.32 8.94 22.02
N ILE A 36 -7.82 9.39 20.85
CA ILE A 36 -8.64 10.21 19.94
C ILE A 36 -9.32 9.24 18.98
N VAL A 37 -10.63 9.05 19.17
CA VAL A 37 -11.47 8.21 18.32
C VAL A 37 -12.39 9.09 17.50
N HIS A 38 -12.14 9.18 16.19
CA HIS A 38 -13.03 9.87 15.27
C HIS A 38 -14.10 8.91 14.75
N HIS A 39 -15.31 9.03 15.30
CA HIS A 39 -16.53 8.63 14.59
C HIS A 39 -16.80 9.63 13.44
N THR A 40 -17.54 9.22 12.39
CA THR A 40 -18.08 10.11 11.32
C THR A 40 -18.94 11.29 11.81
N ASN A 41 -19.15 11.43 13.14
CA ASN A 41 -19.89 12.51 13.79
C ASN A 41 -18.98 13.41 14.68
N CYS A 42 -17.64 13.35 14.56
CA CYS A 42 -16.66 14.07 15.40
C CYS A 42 -16.97 13.93 16.91
N ARG A 43 -16.93 12.70 17.44
CA ARG A 43 -17.30 12.40 18.83
C ARG A 43 -16.16 11.66 19.54
N ASP A 44 -15.50 12.33 20.47
CA ASP A 44 -14.35 11.80 21.20
C ASP A 44 -14.76 10.74 22.25
N TYR A 45 -13.87 9.79 22.49
CA TYR A 45 -14.04 8.70 23.46
C TYR A 45 -12.79 8.60 24.34
N GLU A 46 -12.87 9.15 25.55
CA GLU A 46 -11.72 9.24 26.47
C GLU A 46 -11.32 7.89 27.09
N ASP A 47 -12.21 6.89 27.12
CA ASP A 47 -11.96 5.58 27.74
C ASP A 47 -12.63 4.37 27.02
N ASP A 48 -12.19 3.16 27.41
CA ASP A 48 -12.68 1.86 26.94
C ASP A 48 -14.20 1.65 27.17
N ALA A 49 -14.76 2.19 28.24
CA ALA A 49 -16.16 1.99 28.61
C ALA A 49 -17.08 2.83 27.72
N ALA A 50 -16.64 4.02 27.30
CA ALA A 50 -17.31 4.84 26.33
C ALA A 50 -17.31 4.17 24.94
N LEU A 51 -16.21 3.51 24.55
CA LEU A 51 -16.08 2.78 23.28
C LEU A 51 -17.00 1.57 23.17
N ALA A 52 -17.18 0.81 24.25
CA ALA A 52 -17.94 -0.45 24.26
C ALA A 52 -19.44 -0.31 23.89
N GLY A 53 -19.99 0.92 23.89
CA GLY A 53 -21.38 1.22 23.51
C GLY A 53 -21.55 1.95 22.17
N ALA A 54 -20.47 2.18 21.42
CA ALA A 54 -20.54 2.89 20.14
C ALA A 54 -21.20 2.05 19.04
N GLN A 55 -22.02 2.70 18.22
CA GLN A 55 -22.35 2.22 16.88
C GLN A 55 -21.37 2.87 15.91
N PHE A 56 -21.06 2.20 14.80
CA PHE A 56 -20.06 2.64 13.84
C PHE A 56 -20.65 2.65 12.42
N ASP A 57 -20.11 3.52 11.56
CA ASP A 57 -20.65 3.86 10.25
C ASP A 57 -19.85 3.23 9.09
N GLU A 58 -20.46 3.14 7.90
CA GLU A 58 -20.02 2.25 6.82
C GLU A 58 -18.67 2.60 6.18
N ASP A 59 -18.17 3.84 6.27
CA ASP A 59 -16.92 4.21 5.58
C ASP A 59 -15.68 3.69 6.32
N HIS A 60 -15.59 3.90 7.64
CA HIS A 60 -14.49 3.43 8.49
C HIS A 60 -15.03 3.11 9.90
N ASP A 61 -15.20 1.83 10.24
CA ASP A 61 -15.82 1.43 11.51
C ASP A 61 -15.06 1.97 12.76
N LEU A 62 -13.77 2.31 12.67
CA LEU A 62 -13.05 3.04 13.71
C LEU A 62 -11.87 3.82 13.13
N TRP A 63 -11.67 5.08 13.53
CA TRP A 63 -10.43 5.82 13.28
C TRP A 63 -9.79 6.28 14.59
N ILE A 64 -8.56 5.83 14.84
CA ILE A 64 -7.69 6.29 15.93
C ILE A 64 -6.57 7.16 15.35
N ARG A 65 -6.29 8.32 15.96
CA ARG A 65 -5.19 9.19 15.53
C ARG A 65 -4.42 9.77 16.71
N ASN A 66 -3.11 10.02 16.52
CA ASN A 66 -2.29 10.91 17.37
C ASN A 66 -2.49 10.70 18.89
N GLY A 67 -1.92 9.63 19.45
CA GLY A 67 -2.03 9.34 20.88
C GLY A 67 -1.03 8.28 21.36
N THR A 68 -1.39 7.59 22.44
CA THR A 68 -0.61 6.48 23.01
C THR A 68 -1.54 5.28 23.21
N ILE A 69 -1.22 4.13 22.62
CA ILE A 69 -1.89 2.85 22.88
C ILE A 69 -0.88 1.96 23.59
N GLU A 70 -1.14 1.59 24.86
CA GLU A 70 -0.21 0.75 25.63
C GLU A 70 -0.23 -0.72 25.17
N ASP A 71 -1.43 -1.28 24.91
CA ASP A 71 -1.59 -2.62 24.35
C ASP A 71 -2.74 -2.62 23.32
N ILE A 72 -2.38 -2.55 22.03
CA ILE A 72 -3.34 -2.64 20.93
C ILE A 72 -4.01 -4.01 20.88
N GLY A 73 -3.32 -5.09 21.24
CA GLY A 73 -3.86 -6.45 21.23
C GLY A 73 -4.95 -6.67 22.28
N GLN A 74 -4.78 -6.11 23.48
CA GLN A 74 -5.80 -6.11 24.53
C GLN A 74 -7.02 -5.29 24.09
N LEU A 75 -6.84 -4.07 23.59
CA LEU A 75 -7.94 -3.22 23.13
C LEU A 75 -8.74 -3.89 21.99
N LEU A 76 -8.02 -4.45 21.03
CA LEU A 76 -8.58 -5.16 19.88
C LEU A 76 -9.35 -6.42 20.28
N ASN A 77 -8.91 -7.19 21.26
CA ASN A 77 -9.61 -8.40 21.71
C ASN A 77 -10.64 -8.15 22.82
N GLY A 78 -10.59 -6.96 23.45
CA GLY A 78 -11.55 -6.48 24.44
C GLY A 78 -12.60 -5.56 23.82
N SER A 79 -12.58 -4.27 24.16
CA SER A 79 -13.64 -3.30 23.86
C SER A 79 -13.95 -3.13 22.37
N LEU A 80 -12.99 -3.40 21.49
CA LEU A 80 -13.13 -3.28 20.03
C LEU A 80 -13.44 -4.61 19.32
N TYR A 81 -13.90 -5.63 20.03
CA TYR A 81 -14.08 -6.98 19.48
C TYR A 81 -14.89 -7.07 18.17
N ASN A 82 -15.87 -6.18 17.96
CA ASN A 82 -16.80 -6.18 16.82
C ASN A 82 -16.37 -5.35 15.58
N ILE A 83 -15.29 -4.57 15.63
CA ILE A 83 -14.93 -3.71 14.48
C ILE A 83 -14.46 -4.55 13.27
N THR A 84 -14.84 -4.16 12.06
CA THR A 84 -14.42 -4.83 10.82
C THR A 84 -13.54 -3.96 9.93
N LYS A 85 -13.63 -2.64 10.03
CA LYS A 85 -12.74 -1.68 9.38
C LYS A 85 -12.05 -0.84 10.45
N LEU A 86 -10.72 -0.81 10.42
CA LEU A 86 -9.93 -0.05 11.37
C LEU A 86 -8.93 0.83 10.63
N LYS A 87 -8.92 2.10 11.01
CA LYS A 87 -7.93 3.09 10.62
C LYS A 87 -7.16 3.52 11.88
N ILE A 88 -5.84 3.41 11.85
CA ILE A 88 -4.93 4.02 12.82
C ILE A 88 -3.95 4.89 12.02
N THR A 89 -3.67 6.09 12.55
CA THR A 89 -2.75 7.02 11.89
C THR A 89 -1.93 7.85 12.88
N ASP A 90 -0.70 8.17 12.51
CA ASP A 90 0.20 9.08 13.23
C ASP A 90 0.56 8.63 14.66
N MET A 91 0.54 7.33 14.95
CA MET A 91 0.97 6.79 16.26
C MET A 91 2.49 6.82 16.47
N ALA A 92 3.29 7.27 15.49
CA ALA A 92 4.74 7.47 15.60
C ALA A 92 5.19 8.95 15.75
N ALA A 93 4.27 9.87 16.05
CA ALA A 93 4.57 11.30 16.24
C ALA A 93 5.48 11.57 17.47
N PRO A 94 6.22 12.71 17.52
CA PRO A 94 7.06 13.04 18.68
C PRO A 94 6.25 13.14 19.99
N GLY A 95 6.49 12.19 20.90
CA GLY A 95 5.78 12.09 22.19
C GLY A 95 4.71 11.00 22.26
N SER A 96 4.49 10.23 21.19
CA SER A 96 3.63 9.06 21.18
C SER A 96 4.36 7.77 21.59
N SER A 97 3.59 6.68 21.70
CA SER A 97 4.10 5.30 21.84
C SER A 97 3.82 4.55 20.53
N PRO A 98 4.85 4.25 19.71
CA PRO A 98 4.65 3.56 18.43
C PRO A 98 4.22 2.11 18.64
N ILE A 99 3.39 1.61 17.73
CA ILE A 99 2.90 0.22 17.77
C ILE A 99 3.98 -0.67 17.12
N GLU A 100 4.93 -1.22 17.88
CA GLU A 100 6.03 -1.99 17.29
C GLU A 100 5.58 -3.26 16.55
N VAL A 101 4.56 -3.95 17.08
CA VAL A 101 3.98 -5.18 16.49
C VAL A 101 2.46 -5.02 16.40
N PHE A 102 1.89 -5.19 15.21
CA PHE A 102 0.44 -5.16 15.02
C PHE A 102 -0.13 -6.59 14.84
N PRO A 103 -1.05 -7.05 15.72
CA PRO A 103 -1.70 -8.35 15.56
C PRO A 103 -2.85 -8.27 14.55
N ILE A 104 -2.70 -8.95 13.41
CA ILE A 104 -3.82 -9.17 12.48
C ILE A 104 -4.53 -10.46 12.93
N ASP A 105 -5.38 -10.30 13.95
CA ASP A 105 -6.20 -11.39 14.48
C ASP A 105 -7.33 -11.78 13.49
N SER A 106 -7.71 -13.06 13.50
CA SER A 106 -8.41 -13.70 12.39
C SER A 106 -9.90 -13.35 12.26
N GLY A 107 -10.41 -13.48 11.03
CA GLY A 107 -11.84 -13.62 10.74
C GLY A 107 -12.73 -12.37 10.72
N ARG A 108 -12.38 -11.27 11.41
CA ARG A 108 -13.27 -10.08 11.51
C ARG A 108 -12.95 -8.94 10.54
N PHE A 109 -11.66 -8.62 10.33
CA PHE A 109 -11.30 -7.42 9.59
C PHE A 109 -11.57 -7.59 8.10
N SER A 110 -12.24 -6.60 7.51
CA SER A 110 -12.47 -6.44 6.07
C SER A 110 -11.55 -5.36 5.47
N THR A 111 -11.17 -4.35 6.27
CA THR A 111 -10.21 -3.29 5.94
C THR A 111 -9.30 -2.98 7.14
N LEU A 112 -7.99 -2.82 6.88
CA LEU A 112 -7.02 -2.28 7.82
C LEU A 112 -6.23 -1.16 7.13
N GLU A 113 -6.19 0.02 7.75
CA GLU A 113 -5.36 1.15 7.35
C GLU A 113 -4.53 1.61 8.56
N LEU A 114 -3.23 1.38 8.55
CA LEU A 114 -2.33 1.61 9.68
C LEU A 114 -1.16 2.44 9.18
N THR A 115 -1.25 3.77 9.20
CA THR A 115 -0.32 4.66 8.49
C THR A 115 0.47 5.55 9.43
N ASN A 116 1.81 5.53 9.35
CA ASN A 116 2.68 6.31 10.23
C ASN A 116 2.52 5.94 11.73
N ASP A 117 2.40 4.64 12.01
CA ASP A 117 2.16 4.11 13.36
C ASP A 117 3.41 3.48 14.01
N GLY A 118 4.50 3.36 13.25
CA GLY A 118 5.80 2.87 13.71
C GLY A 118 5.95 1.35 13.67
N ILE A 119 5.06 0.64 12.96
CA ILE A 119 4.97 -0.83 12.94
C ILE A 119 6.23 -1.46 12.33
N GLY A 120 6.91 -2.30 13.10
CA GLY A 120 8.07 -3.08 12.68
C GLY A 120 7.71 -4.50 12.22
N GLU A 121 6.62 -5.07 12.75
CA GLU A 121 6.16 -6.44 12.44
C GLU A 121 4.62 -6.53 12.31
N LEU A 122 4.15 -7.28 11.31
CA LEU A 122 2.75 -7.72 11.21
C LEU A 122 2.62 -9.18 11.67
N ARG A 123 1.99 -9.40 12.83
CA ARG A 123 1.77 -10.75 13.35
C ARG A 123 0.51 -11.35 12.73
N ILE A 124 0.70 -12.16 11.68
CA ILE A 124 -0.37 -12.82 10.91
C ILE A 124 -0.31 -14.35 11.16
N PRO A 125 -1.02 -14.89 12.17
CA PRO A 125 -1.12 -16.35 12.38
C PRO A 125 -1.83 -17.06 11.23
N GLU A 126 -1.70 -18.38 11.12
CA GLU A 126 -2.42 -19.16 10.11
C GLU A 126 -3.92 -19.27 10.46
N ALA A 127 -4.78 -18.72 9.59
CA ALA A 127 -6.23 -18.69 9.77
C ALA A 127 -6.96 -18.28 8.46
N ASP A 128 -8.28 -18.41 8.45
CA ASP A 128 -9.12 -17.82 7.39
C ASP A 128 -9.39 -16.33 7.66
N TYR A 129 -8.91 -15.47 6.76
CA TYR A 129 -9.08 -14.03 6.82
C TYR A 129 -10.12 -13.52 5.82
N ARG A 130 -10.88 -12.51 6.23
CA ARG A 130 -11.83 -11.76 5.36
C ARG A 130 -11.27 -10.40 4.92
N LEU A 131 -9.98 -10.16 5.18
CA LEU A 131 -9.32 -8.89 4.91
C LEU A 131 -9.21 -8.68 3.39
N THR A 132 -9.82 -7.59 2.92
CA THR A 132 -9.86 -7.23 1.49
C THR A 132 -8.96 -6.05 1.15
N HIS A 133 -8.73 -5.14 2.08
CA HIS A 133 -7.85 -3.98 1.89
C HIS A 133 -6.88 -3.90 3.07
N LEU A 134 -5.58 -3.91 2.78
CA LEU A 134 -4.52 -3.71 3.77
C LEU A 134 -3.61 -2.57 3.31
N ASN A 135 -3.59 -1.49 4.07
CA ASN A 135 -2.66 -0.39 3.92
C ASN A 135 -1.84 -0.26 5.21
N VAL A 136 -0.52 -0.38 5.09
CA VAL A 136 0.45 -0.26 6.20
C VAL A 136 1.58 0.72 5.84
N ALA A 137 1.25 1.76 5.06
CA ALA A 137 2.22 2.71 4.56
C ALA A 137 2.92 3.53 5.67
N GLN A 138 4.12 4.05 5.38
CA GLN A 138 4.89 4.93 6.27
C GLN A 138 5.23 4.28 7.63
N ASN A 139 5.47 2.97 7.66
CA ASN A 139 5.88 2.24 8.86
C ASN A 139 7.36 1.81 8.78
N LYS A 140 7.75 0.80 9.57
CA LYS A 140 9.14 0.32 9.71
C LYS A 140 9.25 -1.18 9.34
N LEU A 141 8.31 -1.69 8.55
CA LEU A 141 8.23 -3.10 8.17
C LEU A 141 9.43 -3.48 7.30
N LYS A 142 10.11 -4.58 7.67
CA LYS A 142 11.28 -5.12 6.93
C LYS A 142 10.95 -6.33 6.06
N GLU A 143 9.79 -6.92 6.32
CA GLU A 143 9.19 -8.04 5.60
C GLU A 143 7.68 -7.82 5.47
N LEU A 144 7.05 -8.54 4.54
CA LEU A 144 5.58 -8.50 4.38
C LEU A 144 4.86 -9.15 5.58
N GLY A 145 5.52 -10.05 6.29
CA GLY A 145 4.90 -11.01 7.19
C GLY A 145 4.19 -12.14 6.42
N ASN A 146 3.38 -12.94 7.10
CA ASN A 146 2.68 -14.11 6.54
C ASN A 146 1.43 -13.71 5.70
N VAL A 147 1.58 -12.74 4.78
CA VAL A 147 0.47 -12.18 3.97
C VAL A 147 -0.24 -13.21 3.10
N LYS A 148 0.41 -14.32 2.76
CA LYS A 148 -0.20 -15.45 2.03
C LYS A 148 -1.44 -16.06 2.71
N GLN A 149 -1.68 -15.81 4.00
CA GLN A 149 -2.92 -16.18 4.70
C GLN A 149 -4.11 -15.29 4.30
N LEU A 150 -3.85 -14.08 3.81
CA LEU A 150 -4.84 -13.04 3.51
C LEU A 150 -5.45 -13.24 2.11
N LYS A 151 -5.97 -14.45 1.84
CA LYS A 151 -6.42 -14.91 0.50
C LYS A 151 -7.56 -14.08 -0.10
N ALA A 152 -8.29 -13.34 0.73
CA ALA A 152 -9.37 -12.43 0.33
C ALA A 152 -8.87 -11.03 -0.12
N LEU A 153 -7.56 -10.75 -0.08
CA LEU A 153 -7.02 -9.44 -0.43
C LEU A 153 -7.34 -9.03 -1.87
N LYS A 154 -7.68 -7.75 -1.98
CA LYS A 154 -8.00 -7.02 -3.20
C LYS A 154 -6.97 -5.92 -3.43
N SER A 155 -6.56 -5.20 -2.38
CA SER A 155 -5.45 -4.25 -2.44
C SER A 155 -4.49 -4.40 -1.27
N LEU A 156 -3.21 -4.29 -1.56
CA LEU A 156 -2.12 -4.27 -0.58
C LEU A 156 -1.23 -3.04 -0.84
N THR A 157 -0.98 -2.24 0.20
CA THR A 157 -0.14 -1.05 0.17
C THR A 157 0.86 -1.10 1.33
N PHE A 158 2.15 -1.17 1.01
CA PHE A 158 3.28 -1.19 1.96
C PHE A 158 4.24 -0.01 1.71
N ASP A 159 3.78 1.06 1.07
CA ASP A 159 4.62 2.16 0.62
C ASP A 159 5.35 2.86 1.78
N GLY A 160 6.60 3.29 1.60
CA GLY A 160 7.32 4.01 2.67
C GLY A 160 7.71 3.13 3.86
N ASN A 161 8.16 1.90 3.61
CA ASN A 161 8.63 0.96 4.63
C ASN A 161 10.12 0.62 4.44
N GLU A 162 10.64 -0.37 5.18
CA GLU A 162 12.04 -0.81 5.11
C GLU A 162 12.22 -2.17 4.40
N LEU A 163 11.27 -2.58 3.54
CA LEU A 163 11.32 -3.87 2.84
C LEU A 163 12.59 -3.98 1.96
N GLU A 164 13.40 -5.02 2.14
CA GLU A 164 14.59 -5.26 1.30
C GLU A 164 14.41 -6.35 0.23
N HIS A 165 13.48 -7.29 0.46
CA HIS A 165 13.23 -8.44 -0.40
C HIS A 165 11.73 -8.75 -0.44
N VAL A 166 11.21 -9.16 -1.60
CA VAL A 166 9.82 -9.59 -1.79
C VAL A 166 9.80 -10.85 -2.66
N ALA A 167 9.05 -11.87 -2.25
CA ALA A 167 8.75 -13.03 -3.09
C ALA A 167 7.37 -12.84 -3.72
N MET A 168 7.26 -12.87 -5.05
CA MET A 168 5.95 -12.76 -5.69
C MET A 168 5.05 -13.95 -5.36
N ASP A 169 5.63 -15.12 -5.07
CA ASP A 169 4.92 -16.33 -4.68
C ASP A 169 4.04 -16.14 -3.43
N ASP A 170 4.30 -15.14 -2.57
CA ASP A 170 3.44 -14.80 -1.42
C ASP A 170 2.04 -14.31 -1.85
N PHE A 171 1.88 -13.82 -3.08
CA PHE A 171 0.61 -13.36 -3.64
C PHE A 171 -0.13 -14.45 -4.45
N LEU A 172 0.43 -15.67 -4.54
CA LEU A 172 -0.07 -16.74 -5.42
C LEU A 172 -1.53 -17.16 -5.11
N GLU A 173 -1.91 -17.16 -3.83
CA GLU A 173 -3.25 -17.57 -3.37
C GLU A 173 -4.24 -16.39 -3.20
N MET A 174 -3.99 -15.25 -3.85
CA MET A 174 -4.86 -14.05 -3.81
C MET A 174 -5.57 -13.82 -5.15
N PRO A 175 -6.63 -14.59 -5.50
CA PRO A 175 -7.27 -14.54 -6.82
C PRO A 175 -8.00 -13.22 -7.10
N ASP A 176 -8.33 -12.45 -6.06
CA ASP A 176 -9.08 -11.19 -6.13
C ASP A 176 -8.20 -9.93 -6.11
N LEU A 177 -6.87 -10.09 -6.02
CA LEU A 177 -5.91 -9.00 -5.92
C LEU A 177 -5.89 -8.16 -7.21
N PHE A 178 -6.22 -6.88 -7.09
CA PHE A 178 -6.26 -5.90 -8.18
C PHE A 178 -5.17 -4.82 -8.09
N SER A 179 -4.59 -4.59 -6.90
CA SER A 179 -3.54 -3.58 -6.69
C SER A 179 -2.49 -4.06 -5.68
N ILE A 180 -1.22 -3.90 -6.06
CA ILE A 180 -0.05 -4.08 -5.18
C ILE A 180 0.76 -2.79 -5.24
N SER A 181 1.04 -2.19 -4.09
CA SER A 181 1.93 -1.03 -3.96
C SER A 181 3.01 -1.31 -2.92
N LEU A 182 4.26 -1.20 -3.35
CA LEU A 182 5.49 -1.45 -2.61
C LEU A 182 6.48 -0.26 -2.77
N ALA A 183 5.96 0.92 -3.08
CA ALA A 183 6.75 2.10 -3.44
C ALA A 183 7.58 2.63 -2.26
N SER A 184 8.60 3.45 -2.51
CA SER A 184 9.41 4.10 -1.46
C SER A 184 9.91 3.12 -0.39
N ASN A 185 10.51 2.02 -0.82
CA ASN A 185 11.05 0.97 0.04
C ASN A 185 12.56 0.78 -0.21
N ARG A 186 13.15 -0.30 0.29
CA ARG A 186 14.58 -0.62 0.12
C ARG A 186 14.79 -1.87 -0.72
N ILE A 187 13.82 -2.25 -1.56
CA ILE A 187 13.77 -3.56 -2.21
C ILE A 187 14.91 -3.67 -3.21
N LYS A 188 15.81 -4.63 -2.98
CA LYS A 188 16.98 -4.92 -3.82
C LYS A 188 16.70 -6.03 -4.81
N THR A 189 15.79 -6.94 -4.46
CA THR A 189 15.42 -8.11 -5.27
C THR A 189 13.94 -8.44 -5.11
N ILE A 190 13.26 -8.72 -6.23
CA ILE A 190 11.99 -9.44 -6.24
C ILE A 190 12.27 -10.85 -6.78
N SER A 191 11.95 -11.88 -5.99
CA SER A 191 12.08 -13.28 -6.42
C SER A 191 10.76 -13.82 -6.95
N THR A 192 10.84 -14.84 -7.79
CA THR A 192 9.66 -15.61 -8.26
C THR A 192 10.11 -17.02 -8.61
N GLU A 193 9.74 -18.00 -7.79
CA GLU A 193 10.14 -19.39 -8.00
C GLU A 193 9.18 -20.13 -8.94
N GLN A 194 7.88 -19.82 -8.87
CA GLN A 194 6.84 -20.48 -9.63
C GLN A 194 6.12 -19.53 -10.59
N GLN A 195 5.44 -20.10 -11.59
CA GLN A 195 4.71 -19.31 -12.58
C GLN A 195 3.44 -18.69 -11.99
N ILE A 196 3.55 -17.46 -11.48
CA ILE A 196 2.45 -16.72 -10.86
C ILE A 196 1.45 -16.13 -11.88
N MET A 197 0.16 -16.27 -11.59
CA MET A 197 -0.93 -15.71 -12.39
C MET A 197 -1.96 -15.00 -11.50
N ILE A 198 -1.88 -13.67 -11.44
CA ILE A 198 -2.88 -12.82 -10.77
C ILE A 198 -3.75 -12.21 -11.86
N VAL A 199 -4.88 -12.85 -12.15
CA VAL A 199 -5.73 -12.51 -13.32
C VAL A 199 -6.34 -11.11 -13.20
N LYS A 200 -6.62 -10.64 -11.98
CA LYS A 200 -7.30 -9.36 -11.72
C LYS A 200 -6.37 -8.18 -11.44
N LEU A 201 -5.06 -8.40 -11.35
CA LEU A 201 -4.08 -7.34 -11.07
C LEU A 201 -4.15 -6.25 -12.15
N ARG A 202 -4.40 -5.00 -11.74
CA ARG A 202 -4.49 -3.81 -12.60
C ARG A 202 -3.34 -2.84 -12.37
N ALA A 203 -2.90 -2.70 -11.13
CA ALA A 203 -1.78 -1.83 -10.76
C ALA A 203 -0.71 -2.63 -10.01
N LEU A 204 0.54 -2.41 -10.39
CA LEU A 204 1.72 -2.83 -9.65
C LEU A 204 2.66 -1.63 -9.55
N ASP A 205 2.95 -1.22 -8.32
CA ASP A 205 3.92 -0.17 -8.02
C ASP A 205 5.11 -0.75 -7.23
N ILE A 206 6.30 -0.61 -7.81
CA ILE A 206 7.60 -0.96 -7.23
C ILE A 206 8.59 0.21 -7.42
N SER A 207 8.08 1.43 -7.61
CA SER A 207 8.88 2.65 -7.76
C SER A 207 9.63 3.04 -6.48
N ASP A 208 10.60 3.95 -6.60
CA ASP A 208 11.40 4.46 -5.46
C ASP A 208 11.95 3.33 -4.56
N ASN A 209 12.82 2.52 -5.17
CA ASN A 209 13.37 1.29 -4.60
C ASN A 209 14.82 1.08 -5.05
N GLN A 210 15.41 -0.09 -4.79
CA GLN A 210 16.83 -0.36 -5.03
C GLN A 210 17.08 -1.51 -6.03
N LEU A 211 16.08 -1.85 -6.84
CA LEU A 211 16.15 -2.96 -7.80
C LEU A 211 17.21 -2.67 -8.86
N THR A 212 18.10 -3.63 -9.11
CA THR A 212 19.13 -3.52 -10.17
C THR A 212 18.76 -4.31 -11.43
N GLN A 213 17.98 -5.37 -11.27
CA GLN A 213 17.40 -6.19 -12.33
C GLN A 213 16.02 -6.68 -11.87
N LEU A 214 15.16 -6.99 -12.82
CA LEU A 214 13.87 -7.63 -12.58
C LEU A 214 13.65 -8.74 -13.62
N ASP A 215 13.18 -9.90 -13.20
CA ASP A 215 12.76 -10.97 -14.11
C ASP A 215 11.25 -11.18 -13.99
N VAL A 216 10.51 -10.92 -15.08
CA VAL A 216 9.07 -11.12 -15.16
C VAL A 216 8.71 -12.35 -16.02
N ALA A 217 9.68 -13.21 -16.36
CA ALA A 217 9.48 -14.41 -17.17
C ALA A 217 8.48 -15.40 -16.57
N GLN A 218 8.29 -15.41 -15.24
CA GLN A 218 7.29 -16.23 -14.57
C GLN A 218 5.92 -15.54 -14.39
N TRP A 219 5.83 -14.23 -14.60
CA TRP A 219 4.63 -13.45 -14.32
C TRP A 219 3.60 -13.59 -15.45
N LYS A 220 2.31 -13.64 -15.08
CA LYS A 220 1.15 -13.62 -15.99
C LYS A 220 0.04 -12.73 -15.43
N PHE A 221 0.12 -11.43 -15.72
CA PHE A 221 -0.84 -10.42 -15.28
C PHE A 221 -1.61 -9.85 -16.49
N PRO A 222 -2.62 -10.58 -17.03
CA PRO A 222 -3.27 -10.24 -18.29
C PRO A 222 -4.15 -8.98 -18.22
N GLN A 223 -4.51 -8.52 -17.02
CA GLN A 223 -5.32 -7.31 -16.79
C GLN A 223 -4.51 -6.12 -16.26
N LEU A 224 -3.17 -6.24 -16.19
CA LEU A 224 -2.30 -5.16 -15.74
C LEU A 224 -2.45 -3.97 -16.69
N VAL A 225 -2.60 -2.78 -16.11
CA VAL A 225 -2.89 -1.51 -16.76
C VAL A 225 -1.80 -0.49 -16.45
N SER A 226 -1.46 -0.37 -15.16
CA SER A 226 -0.41 0.50 -14.63
C SER A 226 0.75 -0.34 -14.09
N PHE A 227 1.96 -0.02 -14.51
CA PHE A 227 3.18 -0.62 -13.96
C PHE A 227 4.23 0.47 -13.72
N TYR A 228 4.51 0.75 -12.45
CA TYR A 228 5.43 1.79 -12.02
C TYR A 228 6.69 1.16 -11.41
N MET A 229 7.83 1.57 -11.95
CA MET A 229 9.17 1.04 -11.65
C MET A 229 10.25 2.11 -11.90
N HIS A 230 9.85 3.38 -11.90
CA HIS A 230 10.76 4.53 -11.89
C HIS A 230 11.54 4.57 -10.57
N ASP A 231 12.59 5.39 -10.53
CA ASP A 231 13.41 5.59 -9.32
C ASP A 231 13.89 4.29 -8.68
N ASN A 232 14.46 3.45 -9.52
CA ASN A 232 15.19 2.26 -9.12
C ASN A 232 16.60 2.33 -9.69
N ARG A 233 17.34 1.22 -9.67
CA ARG A 233 18.68 1.10 -10.27
C ARG A 233 18.66 0.12 -11.46
N LEU A 234 17.49 -0.06 -12.08
CA LEU A 234 17.26 -1.11 -13.08
C LEU A 234 18.09 -0.82 -14.33
N ASN A 235 18.84 -1.82 -14.78
CA ASN A 235 19.49 -1.80 -16.10
C ASN A 235 18.74 -2.60 -17.17
N LYS A 236 17.87 -3.54 -16.77
CA LYS A 236 17.03 -4.33 -17.69
C LYS A 236 15.88 -5.01 -16.93
N ILE A 237 14.85 -5.39 -17.69
CA ILE A 237 13.82 -6.35 -17.27
C ILE A 237 13.88 -7.57 -18.20
N GLU A 238 14.09 -8.75 -17.61
CA GLU A 238 14.07 -10.02 -18.33
C GLU A 238 12.63 -10.52 -18.52
N GLY A 239 12.39 -11.24 -19.63
CA GLY A 239 11.10 -11.88 -19.90
C GLY A 239 9.92 -10.96 -20.24
N LEU A 240 10.10 -9.63 -20.33
CA LEU A 240 9.02 -8.62 -20.50
C LEU A 240 8.15 -8.78 -21.76
N ARG A 241 8.73 -9.27 -22.87
CA ARG A 241 8.05 -9.33 -24.18
C ARG A 241 6.78 -10.18 -24.14
N GLY A 242 5.63 -9.57 -24.45
CA GLY A 242 4.34 -10.25 -24.53
C GLY A 242 3.68 -10.58 -23.18
N LYS A 243 4.18 -10.04 -22.06
CA LYS A 243 3.67 -10.35 -20.71
C LYS A 243 2.40 -9.63 -20.32
N PHE A 244 2.33 -8.34 -20.62
CA PHE A 244 1.30 -7.45 -20.09
C PHE A 244 0.56 -6.76 -21.25
N PRO A 245 -0.34 -7.47 -21.96
CA PRO A 245 -0.92 -7.04 -23.24
C PRO A 245 -1.95 -5.90 -23.12
N ASN A 246 -2.18 -5.36 -21.92
CA ASN A 246 -3.13 -4.28 -21.65
C ASN A 246 -2.51 -3.12 -20.85
N VAL A 247 -1.19 -3.16 -20.58
CA VAL A 247 -0.50 -2.05 -19.92
C VAL A 247 -0.38 -0.89 -20.89
N TRP A 248 -0.77 0.30 -20.43
CA TRP A 248 -0.65 1.55 -21.17
C TRP A 248 -0.12 2.70 -20.31
N ASP A 249 -0.11 2.53 -18.99
CA ASP A 249 0.42 3.50 -18.03
C ASP A 249 1.73 2.94 -17.44
N ILE A 250 2.87 3.52 -17.86
CA ILE A 250 4.21 2.99 -17.52
C ILE A 250 5.12 4.15 -17.10
N ALA A 251 5.56 4.10 -15.85
CA ALA A 251 6.57 5.00 -15.32
C ALA A 251 7.85 4.19 -15.08
N MET A 252 8.89 4.47 -15.86
CA MET A 252 10.19 3.78 -15.81
C MET A 252 11.38 4.73 -15.98
N GLY A 253 11.15 6.04 -15.94
CA GLY A 253 12.21 7.06 -15.86
C GLY A 253 12.85 7.11 -14.47
N GLY A 254 13.15 8.31 -14.00
CA GLY A 254 13.81 8.49 -12.70
C GLY A 254 15.26 8.01 -12.74
N THR A 255 15.77 7.69 -11.56
CA THR A 255 17.18 7.26 -11.32
C THR A 255 17.61 5.91 -11.92
N ASN A 256 16.77 5.28 -12.76
CA ASN A 256 17.09 4.02 -13.43
C ASN A 256 18.26 4.16 -14.42
N ALA A 257 19.05 3.08 -14.53
CA ALA A 257 20.28 3.02 -15.30
C ALA A 257 20.16 2.04 -16.49
N TRP A 258 19.12 2.21 -17.31
CA TRP A 258 18.78 1.28 -18.39
C TRP A 258 19.94 1.05 -19.37
N ASP A 259 20.21 -0.21 -19.70
CA ASP A 259 21.10 -0.56 -20.80
C ASP A 259 20.47 -0.14 -22.13
N CYS A 260 21.19 0.64 -22.94
CA CYS A 260 20.62 1.18 -24.18
C CYS A 260 20.25 0.10 -25.22
N ALA A 261 20.95 -1.04 -25.25
CA ALA A 261 20.67 -2.13 -26.19
C ALA A 261 19.46 -2.99 -25.76
N TRP A 262 19.16 -3.03 -24.46
CA TRP A 262 17.87 -3.51 -23.95
C TRP A 262 16.75 -2.51 -24.25
N PHE A 263 16.98 -1.23 -23.95
CA PHE A 263 16.00 -0.15 -24.12
C PHE A 263 15.53 -0.02 -25.58
N ASP A 264 16.45 -0.06 -26.55
CA ASP A 264 16.11 0.00 -27.98
C ASP A 264 15.16 -1.13 -28.40
N LYS A 265 15.38 -2.36 -27.91
CA LYS A 265 14.52 -3.53 -28.20
C LYS A 265 13.14 -3.40 -27.55
N VAL A 266 13.09 -2.83 -26.34
CA VAL A 266 11.82 -2.57 -25.64
C VAL A 266 11.03 -1.51 -26.38
N LEU A 267 11.65 -0.41 -26.78
CA LEU A 267 11.00 0.62 -27.60
C LEU A 267 10.54 0.09 -28.96
N GLU A 268 11.30 -0.79 -29.61
CA GLU A 268 10.87 -1.45 -30.85
C GLU A 268 9.59 -2.26 -30.64
N TYR A 269 9.57 -3.14 -29.63
CA TYR A 269 8.39 -3.93 -29.25
C TYR A 269 7.19 -3.05 -28.89
N LEU A 270 7.41 -2.02 -28.08
CA LEU A 270 6.38 -1.13 -27.58
C LEU A 270 5.76 -0.27 -28.70
N LYS A 271 6.57 0.25 -29.63
CA LYS A 271 6.11 1.01 -30.81
C LYS A 271 5.35 0.13 -31.83
N GLN A 272 5.52 -1.19 -31.79
CA GLN A 272 4.80 -2.13 -32.66
C GLN A 272 3.38 -2.47 -32.16
N ASP A 273 3.10 -2.34 -30.86
CA ASP A 273 1.75 -2.52 -30.32
C ASP A 273 0.89 -1.28 -30.60
N ARG A 274 -0.28 -1.46 -31.23
CA ARG A 274 -1.15 -0.33 -31.62
C ARG A 274 -2.04 0.20 -30.49
N LYS A 275 -1.96 -0.37 -29.28
CA LYS A 275 -2.59 0.16 -28.06
C LYS A 275 -1.81 1.31 -27.41
N PHE A 276 -0.67 1.68 -27.99
CA PHE A 276 0.38 2.43 -27.33
C PHE A 276 0.10 3.94 -27.20
N ALA A 277 -0.56 4.30 -26.10
CA ALA A 277 -0.64 5.67 -25.58
C ALA A 277 0.24 5.80 -24.32
N MET A 278 1.51 5.42 -24.41
CA MET A 278 2.42 5.37 -23.25
C MET A 278 2.68 6.78 -22.71
N LYS A 279 2.07 7.07 -21.55
CA LYS A 279 2.48 8.20 -20.73
C LYS A 279 3.74 7.81 -19.99
N MET A 280 4.88 8.15 -20.59
CA MET A 280 6.18 8.04 -19.96
C MET A 280 6.30 9.12 -18.88
N PHE A 281 6.11 8.74 -17.61
CA PHE A 281 6.39 9.62 -16.48
C PHE A 281 7.85 9.47 -16.02
N GLY A 282 8.47 10.61 -15.68
CA GLY A 282 9.85 10.80 -15.24
C GLY A 282 10.25 12.28 -15.39
N ASP A 283 11.23 12.79 -14.63
CA ASP A 283 11.74 14.14 -14.82
C ASP A 283 12.89 14.12 -15.85
N PRO A 284 12.92 15.00 -16.88
CA PRO A 284 14.06 15.11 -17.78
C PRO A 284 15.41 15.37 -17.07
N LEU A 285 15.37 15.92 -15.85
CA LEU A 285 16.55 16.24 -15.04
C LEU A 285 17.20 15.00 -14.39
N ASP A 286 16.53 13.85 -14.39
CA ASP A 286 17.05 12.60 -13.78
C ASP A 286 18.20 11.97 -14.59
N CYS A 287 18.39 12.37 -15.84
CA CYS A 287 19.43 11.80 -16.70
C CYS A 287 20.84 12.32 -16.34
N TYR A 288 21.66 11.46 -15.74
CA TYR A 288 23.08 11.69 -15.54
C TYR A 288 23.85 11.99 -16.83
N GLU A 289 24.98 12.70 -16.71
CA GLU A 289 25.92 12.96 -17.81
C GLU A 289 26.31 11.68 -18.58
N GLU A 290 26.47 11.83 -19.90
CA GLU A 290 26.72 10.76 -20.88
C GLU A 290 25.53 9.78 -21.14
N SER A 291 24.36 10.00 -20.55
CA SER A 291 23.17 9.19 -20.85
C SER A 291 22.50 9.61 -22.16
N ARG A 292 21.94 8.65 -22.91
CA ARG A 292 21.03 8.90 -24.04
C ARG A 292 19.61 8.95 -23.52
N MET A 293 18.91 10.05 -23.79
CA MET A 293 17.51 10.25 -23.42
C MET A 293 16.59 9.96 -24.62
N GLU A 294 15.50 9.24 -24.41
CA GLU A 294 14.36 9.19 -25.35
C GLU A 294 13.06 9.42 -24.59
N GLY A 295 12.40 10.56 -24.84
CA GLY A 295 11.30 11.05 -24.00
C GLY A 295 11.81 11.39 -22.59
N PHE A 296 11.19 10.80 -21.56
CA PHE A 296 11.52 10.96 -20.14
C PHE A 296 12.29 9.77 -19.55
N ILE A 297 12.93 8.94 -20.39
CA ILE A 297 13.73 7.79 -19.94
C ILE A 297 15.18 7.95 -20.39
N CYS A 298 16.08 7.72 -19.45
CA CYS A 298 17.52 7.71 -19.63
C CYS A 298 18.01 6.28 -19.88
N CYS A 299 18.92 6.07 -20.82
CA CYS A 299 19.71 4.86 -20.89
C CYS A 299 21.20 5.21 -20.98
N LYS A 300 22.05 4.32 -20.47
CA LYS A 300 23.51 4.44 -20.57
C LYS A 300 24.08 3.11 -21.02
N ASN A 301 24.98 3.12 -22.00
CA ASN A 301 25.77 1.93 -22.30
C ASN A 301 26.66 1.63 -21.09
N PRO A 302 26.85 0.36 -20.69
CA PRO A 302 27.88 0.04 -19.71
C PRO A 302 29.20 0.62 -20.19
N ALA A 303 29.94 1.28 -19.31
CA ALA A 303 31.24 1.83 -19.65
C ALA A 303 32.06 0.72 -20.32
N ASN A 304 32.66 1.04 -21.48
CA ASN A 304 33.59 0.11 -22.12
C ASN A 304 34.68 -0.18 -21.09
N ASN A 305 34.66 -1.39 -20.51
CA ASN A 305 35.82 -1.95 -19.84
C ASN A 305 36.86 -2.14 -20.94
N GLU A 306 37.61 -1.08 -21.21
CA GLU A 306 38.80 -1.12 -22.04
C GLU A 306 39.64 -2.26 -21.49
N LYS A 307 39.82 -3.28 -22.34
CA LYS A 307 40.70 -4.39 -22.04
C LYS A 307 42.11 -3.81 -22.01
N ASN A 308 42.54 -3.40 -20.82
CA ASN A 308 43.95 -3.19 -20.50
C ASN A 308 44.66 -4.55 -20.46
N THR A 309 44.74 -5.15 -21.66
CA THR A 309 45.68 -6.18 -22.04
C THR A 309 46.74 -5.52 -22.90
N VAL A 310 47.81 -5.06 -22.26
CA VAL A 310 49.13 -4.80 -22.83
C VAL A 310 50.13 -5.49 -21.93
#